data_AF-A0A562LUT5-F1
#
_entry.id   AF-A0A562LUT5-F1
#
_cell.length_a   1.000
_cell.length_b   1.000
_cell.length_c   1.000
_cell.angle_alpha   90.00
_cell.angle_beta   90.00
_cell.angle_gamma   90.00
#
_symmetry.space_group_name_H-M   'P 1'
#
loop_
_entity.id
_entity.type
_entity.pdbx_description
1 polymer ?
#
loop_
_entity_poly.entity_id
_entity_poly.type
_entity_poly.pdbx_seq_one_letter_code
_entity_poly.pdbx_strand_id
1 'polypeptide(L)'
;MRRFLDWFFRNPETGAITIARWPNLVLWIVIVAAVLLWLWPAGKAGIGLTIVVKGGLIIWGADEILRGVNPWRRCLGAAVMLYVLMTLMP
;
A
#
# COMPACT_ATOMS: atom_id res chain seq x y z
N MET A 1 -22.80 -16.47 -4.69
CA MET A 1 -22.11 -15.21 -5.05
C MET A 1 -21.97 -14.24 -3.88
N ARG A 2 -23.04 -13.88 -3.14
CA ARG A 2 -22.96 -12.95 -1.99
C ARG A 2 -21.92 -13.35 -0.92
N ARG A 3 -21.92 -14.62 -0.51
CA ARG A 3 -20.93 -15.18 0.45
C ARG A 3 -19.45 -15.00 0.06
N PHE A 4 -19.11 -15.05 -1.23
CA PHE A 4 -17.72 -14.95 -1.69
C PHE A 4 -17.24 -13.50 -1.70
N LEU A 5 -18.10 -12.58 -2.16
CA LEU A 5 -17.86 -11.14 -2.08
C LEU A 5 -17.84 -10.66 -0.63
N ASP A 6 -18.73 -11.17 0.22
CA ASP A 6 -18.71 -10.92 1.66
C ASP A 6 -17.41 -11.44 2.29
N TRP A 7 -16.94 -12.64 1.94
CA TRP A 7 -15.63 -13.11 2.44
C TRP A 7 -14.44 -12.28 1.93
N PHE A 8 -14.52 -11.76 0.71
CA PHE A 8 -13.45 -10.98 0.10
C PHE A 8 -13.33 -9.56 0.68
N PHE A 9 -14.47 -8.94 1.02
CA PHE A 9 -14.55 -7.54 1.47
C PHE A 9 -14.93 -7.36 2.95
N ARG A 10 -15.34 -8.41 3.65
CA ARG A 10 -15.94 -8.35 5.00
C ARG A 10 -15.19 -9.26 5.97
N ASN A 11 -14.84 -8.71 7.13
CA ASN A 11 -14.08 -9.44 8.15
C ASN A 11 -15.00 -10.48 8.85
N PRO A 12 -14.64 -11.78 8.87
CA PRO A 12 -15.47 -12.84 9.46
C PRO A 12 -15.84 -12.64 10.93
N GLU A 13 -14.99 -11.95 11.70
CA GLU A 13 -15.18 -11.79 13.15
C GLU A 13 -16.07 -10.60 13.54
N THR A 14 -16.22 -9.60 12.66
CA THR A 14 -16.89 -8.33 13.01
C THR A 14 -18.03 -7.95 12.06
N GLY A 15 -18.17 -8.62 10.92
CA GLY A 15 -19.24 -8.32 9.94
C GLY A 15 -19.13 -6.96 9.25
N ALA A 16 -18.07 -6.19 9.54
CA ALA A 16 -17.84 -4.87 8.97
C ALA A 16 -17.23 -4.98 7.55
N ILE A 17 -17.75 -4.18 6.62
CA ILE A 17 -17.18 -4.01 5.28
C ILE A 17 -15.81 -3.35 5.45
N THR A 18 -14.74 -4.15 5.35
CA THR A 18 -13.36 -3.72 5.58
C THR A 18 -12.72 -3.32 4.24
N ILE A 19 -13.38 -2.43 3.51
CA ILE A 19 -12.86 -1.93 2.22
C ILE A 19 -11.73 -0.92 2.45
N ALA A 20 -11.77 -0.16 3.55
CA ALA A 20 -10.69 0.75 3.92
C ALA A 20 -10.54 0.81 5.44
N ARG A 21 -9.49 0.20 5.97
CA ARG A 21 -8.99 0.53 7.31
C ARG A 21 -8.13 1.78 7.18
N TRP A 22 -8.09 2.60 8.23
CA TRP A 22 -7.21 3.77 8.27
C TRP A 22 -5.75 3.40 7.92
N PRO A 23 -5.02 4.28 7.22
CA PRO A 23 -3.61 4.08 6.90
C PRO A 23 -2.81 3.75 8.16
N ASN A 24 -1.95 2.74 8.08
CA ASN A 24 -0.96 2.51 9.12
C ASN A 24 0.17 3.55 9.01
N LEU A 25 1.04 3.61 10.01
CA LEU A 25 2.13 4.60 10.07
C LEU A 25 3.00 4.60 8.81
N VAL A 26 3.31 3.42 8.27
CA VAL A 26 4.13 3.29 7.05
C VAL A 26 3.45 3.98 5.86
N LEU A 27 2.14 3.76 5.69
CA LEU A 27 1.39 4.39 4.60
C LEU A 27 1.31 5.92 4.79
N TRP A 28 1.18 6.42 6.03
CA TRP A 28 1.26 7.85 6.31
C TRP A 28 2.62 8.46 5.93
N ILE A 29 3.72 7.78 6.25
CA ILE A 29 5.07 8.22 5.86
C ILE A 29 5.18 8.28 4.33
N VAL A 30 4.68 7.27 3.63
CA VAL A 30 4.65 7.24 2.15
C VAL A 30 3.83 8.40 1.59
N ILE A 31 2.65 8.66 2.14
CA ILE A 31 1.77 9.76 1.68
C ILE A 31 2.48 11.10 1.87
N VAL A 32 3.03 11.37 3.05
CA VAL A 32 3.75 12.63 3.31
C VAL A 32 4.96 12.76 2.39
N ALA A 33 5.76 11.70 2.24
CA ALA A 33 6.93 11.71 1.35
C ALA A 33 6.53 11.92 -0.12
N ALA A 34 5.41 11.35 -0.58
CA ALA A 34 4.90 11.54 -1.92
C ALA A 34 4.42 12.98 -2.16
N VAL A 35 3.74 13.59 -1.17
CA VAL A 35 3.34 15.00 -1.23
C VAL A 35 4.57 15.91 -1.28
N LEU A 36 5.59 15.66 -0.45
CA LEU A 36 6.84 16.42 -0.50
C LEU A 36 7.56 16.24 -1.84
N LEU A 37 7.58 15.02 -2.39
CA LEU A 37 8.21 14.73 -3.69
C LEU A 37 7.50 15.48 -4.82
N TRP A 38 6.18 15.59 -4.76
CA TRP A 38 5.39 16.33 -5.73
C TRP A 38 5.71 17.83 -5.72
N LEU A 39 5.97 18.40 -4.54
CA LEU A 39 6.36 19.81 -4.38
C LEU A 39 7.83 20.06 -4.74
N TRP A 40 8.74 19.12 -4.46
CA TRP A 40 10.17 19.24 -4.70
C TRP A 40 10.76 18.00 -5.40
N PRO A 41 10.50 17.82 -6.70
CA PRO A 41 10.93 16.61 -7.43
C PRO A 41 12.42 16.58 -7.77
N ALA A 42 13.10 17.74 -7.78
CA ALA A 42 14.45 17.87 -8.29
C ALA A 42 15.54 17.74 -7.21
N GLY A 43 16.73 17.32 -7.64
CA GLY A 43 17.93 17.28 -6.81
C GLY A 43 17.98 16.11 -5.82
N LYS A 44 18.93 16.18 -4.88
CA LYS A 44 19.20 15.10 -3.92
C LYS A 44 18.00 14.80 -3.00
N ALA A 45 17.21 15.83 -2.67
CA ALA A 45 15.99 15.67 -1.87
C ALA A 45 14.94 14.83 -2.61
N GLY A 46 14.70 15.10 -3.90
CA GLY A 46 13.77 14.32 -4.73
C GLY A 46 14.19 12.85 -4.86
N ILE A 47 15.49 12.57 -4.97
CA ILE A 47 16.02 11.20 -4.96
C ILE A 47 15.73 10.52 -3.62
N GLY A 48 16.04 11.18 -2.51
CA GLY A 48 15.77 10.65 -1.16
C GLY A 48 14.29 10.36 -0.94
N LEU A 49 13.41 11.29 -1.31
CA LEU A 49 11.96 11.12 -1.21
C LEU A 49 11.45 9.99 -2.10
N THR A 50 12.00 9.82 -3.30
CA THR A 50 11.67 8.69 -4.19
C THR A 50 12.03 7.36 -3.54
N ILE A 51 13.20 7.26 -2.90
CA ILE A 51 13.62 6.05 -2.16
C ILE A 51 12.66 5.77 -1.00
N VAL A 52 12.28 6.80 -0.23
CA VAL A 52 11.33 6.65 0.89
C VAL A 52 9.95 6.18 0.40
N VAL A 53 9.43 6.78 -0.67
CA VAL A 53 8.14 6.39 -1.25
C VAL A 53 8.19 4.95 -1.75
N LYS A 54 9.15 4.60 -2.60
CA LYS A 54 9.23 3.24 -3.18
C LYS A 54 9.54 2.18 -2.12
N GLY A 55 10.50 2.45 -1.24
CA GLY A 55 10.86 1.55 -0.15
C GLY A 55 9.71 1.35 0.85
N GLY A 56 9.02 2.43 1.22
CA GLY A 56 7.84 2.37 2.09
C GLY A 56 6.69 1.57 1.46
N LEU A 57 6.43 1.75 0.16
CA LEU A 57 5.43 0.95 -0.56
C LEU A 57 5.80 -0.53 -0.64
N ILE A 58 7.08 -0.88 -0.78
CA ILE A 58 7.54 -2.28 -0.76
C ILE A 58 7.34 -2.89 0.63
N ILE A 59 7.77 -2.19 1.69
CA ILE A 59 7.61 -2.67 3.08
C ILE A 59 6.12 -2.85 3.40
N TRP A 60 5.30 -1.86 3.06
CA TRP A 60 3.86 -1.91 3.26
C TRP A 60 3.21 -3.03 2.46
N GLY A 61 3.54 -3.17 1.18
CA GLY A 61 3.00 -4.21 0.30
C GLY A 61 3.36 -5.62 0.80
N ALA A 62 4.60 -5.83 1.24
CA ALA A 62 5.03 -7.10 1.81
C ALA A 62 4.32 -7.43 3.13
N ASP A 63 4.18 -6.45 4.04
CA ASP A 63 3.42 -6.62 5.29
C ASP A 63 1.96 -6.98 5.00
N GLU A 64 1.36 -6.34 4.00
CA GLU A 64 -0.02 -6.59 3.61
C GLU A 64 -0.22 -7.98 2.97
N ILE A 65 0.71 -8.45 2.15
CA ILE A 65 0.66 -9.80 1.56
C ILE A 65 0.76 -10.87 2.66
N LEU A 66 1.68 -10.69 3.61
CA LEU A 66 1.98 -11.67 4.65
C LEU A 66 0.96 -11.65 5.81
N ARG A 67 0.53 -10.46 6.24
CA ARG A 67 -0.28 -10.23 7.44
C ARG A 67 -1.64 -9.60 7.14
N GLY A 68 -2.00 -9.41 5.88
CA GLY A 68 -3.30 -8.87 5.49
C GLY A 68 -4.44 -9.74 6.02
N VAL A 69 -5.38 -9.09 6.71
CA VAL A 69 -6.53 -9.75 7.37
C VAL A 69 -7.61 -10.20 6.39
N ASN A 70 -7.69 -9.56 5.22
CA ASN A 70 -8.63 -9.92 4.17
C ASN A 70 -7.90 -10.17 2.83
N PRO A 71 -8.43 -11.06 1.98
CA PRO A 71 -7.87 -11.33 0.66
C PRO A 71 -7.75 -10.07 -0.20
N TRP A 72 -8.72 -9.15 -0.09
CA TRP A 72 -8.69 -7.87 -0.80
C TRP A 72 -7.42 -7.07 -0.52
N ARG A 73 -7.05 -6.87 0.75
CA ARG A 73 -5.84 -6.11 1.08
C ARG A 73 -4.58 -6.86 0.67
N ARG A 74 -4.54 -8.19 0.77
CA ARG A 74 -3.40 -8.97 0.24
C ARG A 74 -3.21 -8.74 -1.26
N CYS A 75 -4.30 -8.74 -2.02
CA CYS A 75 -4.27 -8.41 -3.45
C CYS A 75 -3.83 -6.96 -3.70
N LEU A 76 -4.27 -6.00 -2.89
CA LEU A 76 -3.83 -4.61 -2.97
C LEU A 76 -2.33 -4.48 -2.71
N GLY A 77 -1.81 -5.14 -1.66
CA GLY A 77 -0.39 -5.20 -1.36
C GLY A 77 0.42 -5.78 -2.52
N ALA A 78 -0.04 -6.88 -3.11
CA ALA A 78 0.58 -7.49 -4.29
C ALA A 78 0.56 -6.57 -5.52
N ALA A 79 -0.57 -5.91 -5.79
CA ALA A 79 -0.70 -4.97 -6.90
C ALA A 79 0.24 -3.76 -6.74
N VAL A 80 0.32 -3.19 -5.54
CA VAL A 80 1.23 -2.08 -5.21
C VAL A 80 2.68 -2.53 -5.36
N MET A 81 3.04 -3.72 -4.86
CA MET A 81 4.39 -4.26 -5.00
C MET A 81 4.76 -4.47 -6.48
N LEU A 82 3.85 -5.02 -7.28
CA LEU A 82 4.05 -5.18 -8.72
C LEU A 82 4.24 -3.84 -9.42
N TYR A 83 3.42 -2.84 -9.10
CA TYR A 83 3.56 -1.47 -9.62
C TYR A 83 4.93 -0.88 -9.28
N VAL A 84 5.39 -0.99 -8.03
CA VAL A 84 6.71 -0.48 -7.65
C VAL A 84 7.82 -1.20 -8.40
N LEU A 85 7.73 -2.53 -8.57
CA LEU A 85 8.71 -3.30 -9.34
C LEU A 85 8.73 -2.89 -10.82
N MET A 86 7.56 -2.71 -11.44
CA MET A 86 7.46 -2.24 -12.83
C MET A 86 8.06 -0.84 -13.02
N THR A 87 7.88 0.06 -12.04
CA THR A 87 8.47 1.41 -12.10
C THR A 87 9.93 1.48 -11.66
N LEU A 88 10.50 0.37 -11.17
CA LEU A 88 11.93 0.24 -10.86
C LEU A 88 12.71 -0.31 -12.06
N MET A 89 12.05 -1.06 -12.95
CA MET A 89 12.65 -1.53 -14.19
C MET A 89 12.66 -0.36 -15.22
N PRO A 90 13.80 -0.07 -15.87
CA PRO A 90 13.91 0.96 -16.89
C PRO A 90 13.18 0.60 -18.18
#